data_AF-A0A3B3ZS41-F1
#
_entry.id   AF-A0A3B3ZS41-F1
#
_cell.length_a   1.000
_cell.length_b   1.000
_cell.length_c   1.000
_cell.angle_alpha   90.00
_cell.angle_beta   90.00
_cell.angle_gamma   90.00
#
_symmetry.space_group_name_H-M   'P 1'
#
loop_
_entity.id
_entity.type
_entity.pdbx_description
1 polymer ?
#
loop_
_entity_poly.entity_id
_entity_poly.type
_entity_poly.pdbx_seq_one_letter_code
_entity_poly.pdbx_strand_id
1 'polypeptide(L)'
;MADTVQVAEQRVEDSSLTVRILQSELKTLREGISADLIIQVENMKEELQKEIAQLRRESKAETAVDKMTAMEKSYETLSKEYKKVWEKCLDLENRSRRQNLRFVGVTEGAEGGDVSRFLAHLLQQVLGADNFESPPLIDRGRPRALLAHMHYYADKEKILRLSREKGGLSYNGAPLYIFPDISPEVSRLRISFNQVKAKLRVIFLFLSLKVEFSKKSITPTPSRGAAIIIKNQYRLLEIK
;
A
#
# COMPACT_ATOMS: atom_id res chain seq x y z
N MET A 1 28.27 29.70 -114.05
CA MET A 1 28.14 30.64 -112.92
C MET A 1 26.79 30.56 -112.22
N ALA A 2 25.67 30.34 -112.94
CA ALA A 2 24.35 30.16 -112.33
C ALA A 2 24.22 28.87 -111.48
N ASP A 3 24.67 27.72 -111.99
CA ASP A 3 24.60 26.44 -111.23
C ASP A 3 25.40 26.43 -109.93
N THR A 4 26.56 27.09 -109.91
CA THR A 4 27.41 27.20 -108.71
C THR A 4 26.80 28.08 -107.61
N VAL A 5 25.95 29.04 -107.99
CA VAL A 5 25.25 29.93 -107.03
C VAL A 5 24.01 29.23 -106.46
N GLN A 6 23.23 28.53 -107.29
CA GLN A 6 22.10 27.71 -106.83
C GLN A 6 22.55 26.59 -105.87
N VAL A 7 23.65 25.90 -106.15
CA VAL A 7 24.21 24.88 -105.25
C VAL A 7 24.68 25.48 -103.93
N ALA A 8 25.19 26.72 -103.93
CA ALA A 8 25.60 27.42 -102.72
C ALA A 8 24.40 27.89 -101.88
N GLU A 9 23.35 28.43 -102.50
CA GLU A 9 22.10 28.83 -101.83
C GLU A 9 21.39 27.64 -101.20
N GLN A 10 21.30 26.52 -101.93
CA GLN A 10 20.66 25.29 -101.46
C GLN A 10 21.43 24.69 -100.27
N ARG A 11 22.77 24.75 -100.27
CA ARG A 11 23.60 24.36 -99.12
C ARG A 11 23.42 25.27 -97.89
N VAL A 12 23.23 26.57 -98.09
CA VAL A 12 22.96 27.51 -97.00
C VAL A 12 21.57 27.24 -96.40
N GLU A 13 20.60 26.93 -97.23
CA GLU A 13 19.23 26.60 -96.80
C GLU A 13 19.18 25.26 -96.05
N ASP A 14 19.88 24.23 -96.52
CA ASP A 14 20.05 22.94 -95.82
C ASP A 14 20.76 23.11 -94.46
N SER A 15 21.76 24.00 -94.40
CA SER A 15 22.48 24.33 -93.16
C SER A 15 21.59 25.08 -92.15
N SER A 16 20.73 25.99 -92.64
CA SER A 16 19.74 26.69 -91.82
C SER A 16 18.66 25.73 -91.29
N LEU A 17 18.21 24.79 -92.11
CA LEU A 17 17.25 23.75 -91.71
C LEU A 17 17.84 22.84 -90.62
N THR A 18 19.10 22.41 -90.76
CA THR A 18 19.79 21.59 -89.74
C THR A 18 19.96 22.32 -88.41
N VAL A 19 20.31 23.62 -88.42
CA VAL A 19 20.41 24.42 -87.18
C VAL A 19 19.06 24.54 -86.48
N ARG A 20 17.95 24.72 -87.22
CA ARG A 20 16.60 24.78 -86.63
C ARG A 20 16.19 23.46 -85.97
N ILE A 21 16.53 22.33 -86.60
CA ILE A 21 16.26 21.00 -86.05
C ILE A 21 17.03 20.81 -84.73
N LEU A 22 18.35 21.06 -84.73
CA LEU A 22 19.17 20.96 -83.51
C LEU A 22 18.69 21.89 -82.38
N GLN A 23 18.25 23.11 -82.71
CA GLN A 23 17.66 24.02 -81.73
C GLN A 23 16.35 23.47 -81.14
N SER A 24 15.51 22.83 -81.97
CA SER A 24 14.28 22.19 -81.49
C SER A 24 14.57 20.99 -80.59
N GLU A 25 15.55 20.15 -80.95
CA GLU A 25 15.98 19.00 -80.15
C GLU A 25 16.64 19.42 -78.83
N LEU A 26 17.48 20.45 -78.84
CA LEU A 26 18.06 20.99 -77.60
C LEU A 26 16.97 21.58 -76.68
N LYS A 27 15.95 22.21 -77.27
CA LYS A 27 14.83 22.75 -76.49
C LYS A 27 14.00 21.63 -75.85
N THR A 28 13.68 20.57 -76.59
CA THR A 28 12.92 19.42 -76.06
C THR A 28 13.73 18.68 -74.99
N LEU A 29 15.02 18.48 -75.21
CA LEU A 29 15.90 17.81 -74.24
C LEU A 29 16.05 18.64 -72.95
N ARG A 30 16.20 19.97 -73.07
CA ARG A 30 16.20 20.89 -71.91
C ARG A 30 14.89 20.80 -71.13
N GLU A 31 13.75 20.80 -71.83
CA GLU A 31 12.42 20.72 -71.20
C GLU A 31 12.20 19.37 -70.52
N GLY A 32 12.65 18.27 -71.12
CA GLY A 32 12.64 16.93 -70.52
C GLY A 32 13.48 16.85 -69.25
N ILE A 33 14.75 17.28 -69.31
CA ILE A 33 15.64 17.31 -68.15
C ILE A 33 15.06 18.21 -67.04
N SER A 34 14.51 19.37 -67.41
CA SER A 34 13.88 20.27 -66.44
C SER A 34 12.67 19.62 -65.77
N ALA A 35 11.86 18.87 -66.50
CA ALA A 35 10.72 18.16 -65.95
C ALA A 35 11.16 17.04 -64.99
N ASP A 36 12.16 16.24 -65.37
CA ASP A 36 12.70 15.16 -64.55
C ASP A 36 13.34 15.70 -63.25
N LEU A 37 14.06 16.81 -63.33
CA LEU A 37 14.63 17.48 -62.15
C LEU A 37 13.54 18.00 -61.21
N ILE A 38 12.46 18.58 -61.74
CA ILE A 38 11.33 19.04 -60.91
C ILE A 38 10.69 17.85 -60.19
N ILE A 39 10.49 16.73 -60.87
CA ILE A 39 9.93 15.51 -60.28
C ILE A 39 10.86 14.97 -59.18
N GLN A 40 12.16 14.88 -59.45
CA GLN A 40 13.13 14.44 -58.44
C GLN A 40 13.15 15.36 -57.21
N VAL A 41 13.15 16.67 -57.41
CA VAL A 41 13.15 17.64 -56.30
C VAL A 41 11.88 17.53 -55.47
N GLU A 42 10.72 17.35 -56.09
CA GLU A 42 9.47 17.18 -55.35
C GLU A 42 9.45 15.85 -54.58
N ASN A 43 9.95 14.76 -55.17
CA ASN A 43 10.10 13.47 -54.47
C ASN A 43 11.03 13.58 -53.26
N MET A 44 12.20 14.21 -53.42
CA MET A 44 13.14 14.43 -52.31
C MET A 44 12.53 15.30 -51.21
N LYS A 45 11.76 16.32 -51.58
CA LYS A 45 11.05 17.18 -50.63
C LYS A 45 10.00 16.39 -49.86
N GLU A 46 9.24 15.51 -50.51
CA GLU A 46 8.27 14.66 -49.82
C GLU A 46 8.95 13.68 -48.84
N GLU A 47 10.07 13.07 -49.23
CA GLU A 47 10.86 12.19 -48.37
C GLU A 47 11.40 12.94 -47.14
N LEU A 48 12.01 14.11 -47.35
CA LEU A 48 12.50 14.95 -46.26
C LEU A 48 11.36 15.39 -45.32
N GLN A 49 10.19 15.72 -45.85
CA GLN A 49 9.03 16.04 -45.01
C GLN A 49 8.57 14.86 -44.16
N LYS A 50 8.61 13.63 -44.70
CA LYS A 50 8.29 12.40 -43.95
C LYS A 50 9.31 12.16 -42.84
N GLU A 51 10.61 12.31 -43.13
CA GLU A 51 11.68 12.16 -42.13
C GLU A 51 11.57 13.21 -41.01
N ILE A 52 11.36 14.48 -41.35
CA ILE A 52 11.16 15.55 -40.35
C ILE A 52 9.94 15.25 -39.47
N ALA A 53 8.85 14.77 -40.05
CA ALA A 53 7.68 14.39 -39.28
C ALA A 53 7.95 13.20 -38.36
N GLN A 54 8.75 12.22 -38.80
CA GLN A 54 9.16 11.09 -37.99
C GLN A 54 10.05 11.52 -36.81
N LEU A 55 11.11 12.29 -37.05
CA LEU A 55 12.00 12.81 -36.01
C LEU A 55 11.25 13.63 -34.95
N ARG A 56 10.28 14.44 -35.38
CA ARG A 56 9.40 15.18 -34.45
C ARG A 56 8.54 14.28 -33.57
N ARG A 57 8.09 13.12 -34.08
CA ARG A 57 7.35 12.14 -33.27
C ARG A 57 8.26 11.43 -32.30
N GLU A 58 9.45 11.03 -32.73
CA GLU A 58 10.44 10.35 -31.88
C GLU A 58 10.88 11.24 -30.72
N SER A 59 11.23 12.51 -30.98
CA SER A 59 11.57 13.47 -29.92
C SER A 59 10.42 13.71 -28.93
N LYS A 60 9.18 13.76 -29.41
CA LYS A 60 7.99 13.85 -28.53
C LYS A 60 7.81 12.59 -27.69
N ALA A 61 8.07 11.41 -28.26
CA ALA A 61 7.99 10.14 -27.54
C ALA A 61 9.08 10.05 -26.46
N GLU A 62 10.32 10.42 -26.77
CA GLU A 62 11.44 10.47 -25.83
C GLU A 62 11.14 11.37 -24.64
N THR A 63 10.72 12.62 -24.90
CA THR A 63 10.33 13.54 -23.81
C THR A 63 9.12 13.06 -23.00
N ALA A 64 8.21 12.29 -23.60
CA ALA A 64 7.09 11.69 -22.87
C ALA A 64 7.56 10.54 -21.97
N VAL A 65 8.50 9.71 -22.45
CA VAL A 65 9.14 8.64 -21.65
C VAL A 65 9.90 9.23 -20.47
N ASP A 66 10.67 10.30 -20.66
CA ASP A 66 11.37 10.98 -19.57
C ASP A 66 10.42 11.51 -18.50
N LYS A 67 9.28 12.09 -18.92
CA LYS A 67 8.25 12.54 -17.98
C LYS A 67 7.59 11.38 -17.24
N MET A 68 7.35 10.27 -17.93
CA MET A 68 6.75 9.08 -17.34
C MET A 68 7.67 8.47 -16.28
N THR A 69 8.96 8.30 -16.59
CA THR A 69 9.94 7.78 -15.64
C THR A 69 10.14 8.71 -14.44
N ALA A 70 10.15 10.03 -14.65
CA ALA A 70 10.17 11.00 -13.56
C ALA A 70 8.93 10.91 -12.67
N MET A 71 7.74 10.72 -13.27
CA MET A 71 6.49 10.54 -12.56
C MET A 71 6.48 9.22 -11.76
N GLU A 72 6.94 8.13 -12.34
CA GLU A 72 7.06 6.82 -11.66
C GLU A 72 7.98 6.92 -10.44
N LYS A 73 9.13 7.58 -10.58
CA LYS A 73 10.05 7.81 -9.46
C LYS A 73 9.40 8.67 -8.37
N SER A 74 8.70 9.73 -8.75
CA SER A 74 7.95 10.56 -7.80
C SER A 74 6.88 9.75 -7.07
N TYR A 75 6.11 8.94 -7.79
CA TYR A 75 5.11 8.05 -7.20
C TYR A 75 5.73 7.04 -6.22
N GLU A 76 6.87 6.45 -6.57
CA GLU A 76 7.55 5.51 -5.67
C GLU A 76 8.01 6.22 -4.38
N THR A 77 8.57 7.42 -4.49
CA THR A 77 8.97 8.21 -3.31
C THR A 77 7.75 8.58 -2.46
N LEU A 78 6.65 9.02 -3.08
CA LEU A 78 5.42 9.38 -2.38
C LEU A 78 4.80 8.16 -1.69
N SER A 79 4.80 7.00 -2.32
CA SER A 79 4.31 5.74 -1.74
C SER A 79 5.11 5.34 -0.50
N LYS A 80 6.45 5.49 -0.56
CA LYS A 80 7.34 5.25 0.59
C LYS A 80 7.06 6.21 1.74
N GLU A 81 6.94 7.50 1.46
CA GLU A 81 6.63 8.51 2.49
C GLU A 81 5.22 8.32 3.06
N TYR A 82 4.23 8.00 2.23
CA TYR A 82 2.88 7.67 2.68
C TYR A 82 2.89 6.50 3.65
N LYS A 83 3.59 5.41 3.32
CA LYS A 83 3.72 4.24 4.20
C LYS A 83 4.38 4.61 5.54
N LYS A 84 5.45 5.40 5.50
CA LYS A 84 6.16 5.86 6.70
C LYS A 84 5.27 6.72 7.60
N VAL A 85 4.51 7.66 7.03
CA VAL A 85 3.56 8.49 7.77
C VAL A 85 2.43 7.64 8.33
N TRP A 86 1.89 6.70 7.54
CA TRP A 86 0.86 5.77 7.96
C TRP A 86 1.29 4.93 9.17
N GLU A 87 2.48 4.34 9.11
CA GLU A 87 3.06 3.57 10.22
C GLU A 87 3.28 4.43 11.46
N LYS A 88 3.74 5.68 11.30
CA LYS A 88 3.90 6.62 12.41
C LYS A 88 2.57 6.99 13.05
N CYS A 89 1.53 7.26 12.25
CA CYS A 89 0.19 7.53 12.76
C CYS A 89 -0.35 6.34 13.55
N LEU A 90 -0.20 5.13 13.02
CA LEU A 90 -0.62 3.90 13.68
C LEU A 90 0.13 3.68 15.01
N ASP A 91 1.45 3.90 15.05
CA ASP A 91 2.25 3.79 16.28
C ASP A 91 1.84 4.84 17.33
N LEU A 92 1.65 6.10 16.93
CA LEU A 92 1.20 7.16 17.83
C LEU A 92 -0.19 6.88 18.41
N GLU A 93 -1.12 6.44 17.57
CA GLU A 93 -2.47 6.07 18.02
C GLU A 93 -2.42 4.90 19.02
N ASN A 94 -1.64 3.86 18.72
CA ASN A 94 -1.51 2.71 19.61
C ASN A 94 -0.81 3.07 20.93
N ARG A 95 0.19 3.96 20.91
CA ARG A 95 0.84 4.46 22.15
C ARG A 95 -0.13 5.25 23.01
N SER A 96 -0.94 6.12 22.40
CA SER A 96 -1.98 6.88 23.09
C SER A 96 -3.02 5.96 23.75
N ARG A 97 -3.44 4.90 23.05
CA ARG A 97 -4.43 3.93 23.55
C ARG A 97 -3.86 2.87 24.50
N ARG A 98 -2.53 2.72 24.60
CA ARG A 98 -1.85 1.60 25.29
C ARG A 98 -2.27 1.44 26.76
N GLN A 99 -2.57 2.54 27.43
CA GLN A 99 -2.96 2.59 28.84
C GLN A 99 -4.49 2.57 29.05
N ASN A 100 -5.27 2.50 27.97
CA ASN A 100 -6.72 2.55 28.04
C ASN A 100 -7.31 1.14 28.23
N LEU A 101 -8.33 1.06 29.07
CA LEU A 101 -9.17 -0.11 29.29
C LEU A 101 -10.61 0.21 28.90
N ARG A 102 -11.27 -0.75 28.25
CA ARG A 102 -12.65 -0.66 27.80
C ARG A 102 -13.52 -1.61 28.62
N PHE A 103 -14.50 -1.07 29.34
CA PHE A 103 -15.45 -1.81 30.16
C PHE A 103 -16.80 -1.90 29.46
N VAL A 104 -17.36 -3.11 29.34
CA VAL A 104 -18.64 -3.37 28.67
C VAL A 104 -19.57 -4.06 29.66
N GLY A 105 -20.81 -3.57 29.78
CA GLY A 105 -21.82 -4.14 30.69
C GLY A 105 -22.08 -3.33 31.97
N VAL A 106 -21.58 -2.09 32.05
CA VAL A 106 -21.93 -1.16 33.13
C VAL A 106 -23.27 -0.49 32.79
N THR A 107 -24.23 -0.54 33.71
CA THR A 107 -25.58 0.04 33.52
C THR A 107 -25.56 1.56 33.54
N GLU A 108 -26.26 2.20 32.61
CA GLU A 108 -26.34 3.66 32.48
C GLU A 108 -26.93 4.29 33.76
N GLY A 109 -26.27 5.33 34.29
CA GLY A 109 -26.73 6.06 35.48
C GLY A 109 -26.20 5.56 36.84
N ALA A 110 -25.47 4.44 36.88
CA ALA A 110 -24.82 3.95 38.12
C ALA A 110 -23.63 4.81 38.58
N GLU A 111 -23.11 5.67 37.71
CA GLU A 111 -21.83 6.38 37.86
C GLU A 111 -21.89 7.60 38.79
N GLY A 112 -23.09 8.13 39.08
CA GLY A 112 -23.29 9.22 40.04
C GLY A 112 -22.26 10.35 39.97
N GLY A 113 -22.27 11.18 38.92
CA GLY A 113 -21.46 12.41 38.80
C GLY A 113 -19.94 12.23 38.63
N ASP A 114 -19.31 11.37 39.44
CA ASP A 114 -17.88 11.07 39.51
C ASP A 114 -17.59 9.64 39.02
N VAL A 115 -17.59 9.48 37.69
CA VAL A 115 -17.28 8.22 36.98
C VAL A 115 -15.98 7.57 37.48
N SER A 116 -15.00 8.40 37.84
CA SER A 116 -13.69 7.95 38.28
C SER A 116 -13.72 7.20 39.60
N ARG A 117 -14.47 7.72 40.58
CA ARG A 117 -14.63 7.06 41.89
C ARG A 117 -15.47 5.80 41.75
N PHE A 118 -16.53 5.86 40.95
CA PHE A 118 -17.36 4.71 40.64
C PHE A 118 -16.55 3.54 40.06
N LEU A 119 -15.73 3.81 39.04
CA LEU A 119 -14.91 2.77 38.42
C LEU A 119 -13.81 2.24 39.35
N ALA A 120 -13.23 3.07 40.22
CA ALA A 120 -12.27 2.62 41.23
C ALA A 120 -12.93 1.63 42.22
N HIS A 121 -14.14 1.95 42.70
CA HIS A 121 -14.93 1.07 43.56
C HIS A 121 -15.37 -0.21 42.83
N LEU A 122 -15.81 -0.10 41.57
CA LEU A 122 -16.14 -1.24 40.71
C LEU A 122 -14.96 -2.22 40.63
N LEU A 123 -13.76 -1.71 40.36
CA LEU A 123 -12.55 -2.53 40.24
C LEU A 123 -12.24 -3.26 41.56
N GLN A 124 -12.35 -2.58 42.70
CA GLN A 124 -12.16 -3.20 44.01
C GLN A 124 -13.18 -4.30 44.29
N GLN A 125 -14.45 -4.08 43.97
CA GLN A 125 -15.52 -5.05 44.21
C GLN A 125 -15.40 -6.30 43.31
N VAL A 126 -15.07 -6.10 42.03
CA VAL A 126 -15.00 -7.17 41.03
C VAL A 126 -13.70 -7.97 41.14
N LEU A 127 -12.58 -7.30 41.42
CA LEU A 127 -11.26 -7.93 41.42
C LEU A 127 -10.77 -8.30 42.83
N GLY A 128 -11.43 -7.82 43.89
CA GLY A 128 -11.09 -8.05 45.30
C GLY A 128 -10.24 -6.93 45.87
N ALA A 129 -10.61 -6.42 47.05
CA ALA A 129 -9.96 -5.25 47.67
C ALA A 129 -8.48 -5.50 48.00
N ASP A 130 -8.12 -6.73 48.39
CA ASP A 130 -6.77 -7.12 48.79
C ASP A 130 -5.74 -7.05 47.64
N ASN A 131 -6.21 -6.87 46.40
CA ASN A 131 -5.35 -6.81 45.21
C ASN A 131 -4.86 -5.39 44.88
N PHE A 132 -5.30 -4.35 45.59
CA PHE A 132 -4.93 -2.96 45.32
C PHE A 132 -4.50 -2.24 46.61
N GLU A 133 -3.31 -1.62 46.60
CA GLU A 133 -2.81 -0.81 47.74
C GLU A 133 -3.55 0.54 47.85
N SER A 134 -4.15 1.03 46.77
CA SER A 134 -5.04 2.20 46.74
C SER A 134 -6.04 2.14 45.57
N PRO A 135 -7.21 2.81 45.64
CA PRO A 135 -8.16 2.86 44.53
C PRO A 135 -7.54 3.55 43.30
N PRO A 136 -7.59 2.96 42.10
CA PRO A 136 -7.01 3.57 40.91
C PRO A 136 -7.77 4.85 40.51
N LEU A 137 -7.04 5.96 40.29
CA LEU A 137 -7.60 7.22 39.77
C LEU A 137 -7.91 7.08 38.28
N ILE A 138 -9.06 7.62 37.85
CA ILE A 138 -9.61 7.47 36.49
C ILE A 138 -10.03 8.84 35.97
N ASP A 139 -10.08 9.04 34.65
CA ASP A 139 -10.39 10.34 34.03
C ASP A 139 -11.49 10.18 32.95
N ARG A 140 -12.77 10.37 33.36
CA ARG A 140 -14.03 10.60 32.57
C ARG A 140 -14.51 9.59 31.48
N GLY A 141 -15.84 9.38 31.39
CA GLY A 141 -16.53 8.83 30.21
C GLY A 141 -18.06 8.75 30.31
N ARG A 142 -18.80 9.05 29.22
CA ARG A 142 -20.29 9.01 29.04
C ARG A 142 -20.68 7.95 27.95
N PRO A 143 -21.96 7.55 27.75
CA PRO A 143 -22.39 6.16 27.50
C PRO A 143 -21.98 5.60 26.13
N ARG A 144 -21.02 4.68 26.20
CA ARG A 144 -20.56 3.69 25.21
C ARG A 144 -19.34 3.09 25.89
N ALA A 145 -19.36 1.79 26.19
CA ALA A 145 -18.28 1.02 26.81
C ALA A 145 -17.21 1.88 27.54
N LEU A 146 -17.35 2.06 28.86
CA LEU A 146 -16.55 2.99 29.65
C LEU A 146 -15.06 2.83 29.35
N LEU A 147 -14.42 3.95 29.01
CA LEU A 147 -12.99 4.01 28.74
C LEU A 147 -12.30 4.56 29.98
N ALA A 148 -11.40 3.78 30.56
CA ALA A 148 -10.56 4.25 31.67
C ALA A 148 -9.11 4.32 31.19
N HIS A 149 -8.51 5.50 31.31
CA HIS A 149 -7.07 5.67 31.11
C HIS A 149 -6.33 5.38 32.42
N MET A 150 -5.43 4.41 32.41
CA MET A 150 -4.65 4.01 33.60
C MET A 150 -3.35 4.82 33.68
N HIS A 151 -3.09 5.44 34.83
CA HIS A 151 -1.83 6.16 35.07
C HIS A 151 -0.59 5.27 34.88
N TYR A 152 -0.65 3.99 35.28
CA TYR A 152 0.45 3.04 35.13
C TYR A 152 0.09 1.88 34.20
N TYR A 153 0.98 1.60 33.24
CA TYR A 153 0.83 0.45 32.33
C TYR A 153 0.82 -0.90 33.07
N ALA A 154 1.56 -1.00 34.17
CA ALA A 154 1.64 -2.22 34.98
C ALA A 154 0.27 -2.60 35.57
N ASP A 155 -0.49 -1.61 36.05
CA ASP A 155 -1.83 -1.82 36.61
C ASP A 155 -2.81 -2.26 35.54
N LYS A 156 -2.74 -1.64 34.36
CA LYS A 156 -3.52 -2.04 33.18
C LYS A 156 -3.29 -3.51 32.83
N GLU A 157 -2.03 -3.97 32.80
CA GLU A 157 -1.70 -5.38 32.53
C GLU A 157 -2.14 -6.31 33.68
N LYS A 158 -2.01 -5.88 34.94
CA LYS A 158 -2.48 -6.62 36.12
C LYS A 158 -4.00 -6.84 36.05
N ILE A 159 -4.77 -5.79 35.76
CA ILE A 159 -6.22 -5.84 35.64
C ILE A 159 -6.65 -6.78 34.50
N LEU A 160 -6.03 -6.69 33.32
CA LEU A 160 -6.33 -7.58 32.20
C LEU A 160 -6.00 -9.04 32.50
N ARG A 161 -4.92 -9.30 33.22
CA ARG A 161 -4.55 -10.65 33.65
C ARG A 161 -5.59 -11.23 34.62
N LEU A 162 -5.90 -10.49 35.68
CA LEU A 162 -6.89 -10.91 36.68
C LEU A 162 -8.28 -11.12 36.07
N SER A 163 -8.68 -10.27 35.12
CA SER A 163 -9.93 -10.41 34.39
C SER A 163 -10.00 -11.72 33.59
N ARG A 164 -8.90 -12.15 32.98
CA ARG A 164 -8.83 -13.41 32.22
C ARG A 164 -8.83 -14.63 33.13
N GLU A 165 -8.11 -14.55 34.26
CA GLU A 165 -8.02 -15.63 35.25
C GLU A 165 -9.36 -15.92 35.92
N LYS A 166 -10.15 -14.88 36.22
CA LYS A 166 -11.48 -15.06 36.82
C LYS A 166 -12.52 -15.66 35.84
N GLY A 167 -12.31 -15.54 34.52
CA GLY A 167 -13.16 -16.15 33.48
C GLY A 167 -14.57 -15.55 33.31
N GLY A 168 -15.18 -15.05 34.38
CA GLY A 168 -16.45 -14.33 34.38
C GLY A 168 -16.49 -13.28 35.48
N LEU A 169 -16.70 -12.03 35.09
CA LEU A 169 -16.87 -10.92 36.01
C LEU A 169 -18.34 -10.49 36.01
N SER A 170 -18.89 -10.18 37.17
CA SER A 170 -20.24 -9.65 37.30
C SER A 170 -20.23 -8.42 38.22
N TYR A 171 -21.08 -7.45 37.89
CA TYR A 171 -21.30 -6.26 38.68
C TYR A 171 -22.79 -5.96 38.74
N ASN A 172 -23.33 -5.78 39.94
CA ASN A 172 -24.76 -5.57 40.18
C ASN A 172 -25.66 -6.61 39.47
N GLY A 173 -25.22 -7.87 39.45
CA GLY A 173 -25.95 -8.97 38.79
C GLY A 173 -25.83 -9.02 37.26
N ALA A 174 -25.17 -8.06 36.61
CA ALA A 174 -24.92 -8.03 35.17
C ALA A 174 -23.50 -8.52 34.82
N PRO A 175 -23.29 -9.19 33.67
CA PRO A 175 -21.97 -9.60 33.22
C PRO A 175 -21.13 -8.38 32.80
N LEU A 176 -19.90 -8.31 33.31
CA LEU A 176 -18.94 -7.25 33.00
C LEU A 176 -17.79 -7.84 32.17
N TYR A 177 -17.40 -7.13 31.11
CA TYR A 177 -16.25 -7.51 30.29
C TYR A 177 -15.22 -6.38 30.25
N ILE A 178 -13.95 -6.73 30.42
CA ILE A 178 -12.82 -5.80 30.38
C ILE A 178 -11.94 -6.15 29.18
N PHE A 179 -11.73 -5.18 28.30
CA PHE A 179 -10.91 -5.35 27.09
C PHE A 179 -9.84 -4.25 27.00
N PRO A 180 -8.69 -4.53 26.36
CA PRO A 180 -7.78 -3.46 25.96
C PRO A 180 -8.44 -2.57 24.89
N ASP A 181 -8.21 -1.27 24.95
CA ASP A 181 -8.52 -0.36 23.85
C ASP A 181 -7.45 -0.54 22.76
N ILE A 182 -7.88 -0.94 21.56
CA ILE A 182 -7.00 -1.21 20.42
C ILE A 182 -7.50 -0.44 19.22
N SER A 183 -6.59 0.02 18.36
CA SER A 183 -6.99 0.72 17.14
C SER A 183 -7.85 -0.19 16.24
N PRO A 184 -8.75 0.38 15.43
CA PRO A 184 -9.56 -0.38 14.48
C PRO A 184 -8.71 -1.24 13.51
N GLU A 185 -7.57 -0.73 13.07
CA GLU A 185 -6.63 -1.38 12.17
C GLU A 185 -6.03 -2.62 12.84
N VAL A 186 -5.55 -2.47 14.09
CA VAL A 186 -5.04 -3.59 14.89
C VAL A 186 -6.14 -4.60 15.18
N SER A 187 -7.37 -4.14 15.41
CA SER A 187 -8.53 -5.02 15.58
C SER A 187 -8.79 -5.87 14.34
N ARG A 188 -8.84 -5.26 13.14
CA ARG A 188 -9.00 -5.98 11.86
C ARG A 188 -7.87 -6.99 11.65
N LEU A 189 -6.63 -6.60 11.93
CA LEU A 189 -5.49 -7.49 11.82
C LEU A 189 -5.60 -8.67 12.81
N ARG A 190 -6.04 -8.44 14.05
CA ARG A 190 -6.27 -9.52 15.02
C ARG A 190 -7.37 -10.47 14.58
N ILE A 191 -8.42 -9.94 13.94
CA ILE A 191 -9.54 -10.73 13.40
C ILE A 191 -9.07 -11.62 12.25
N SER A 192 -8.19 -11.15 11.36
CA SER A 192 -7.69 -11.98 10.26
C SER A 192 -6.95 -13.23 10.76
N PHE A 193 -6.27 -13.13 11.91
CA PHE A 193 -5.62 -14.27 12.56
C PHE A 193 -6.58 -15.25 13.25
N ASN A 194 -7.88 -14.97 13.35
CA ASN A 194 -8.83 -15.84 14.07
C ASN A 194 -8.90 -17.24 13.47
N GLN A 195 -8.80 -17.37 12.15
CA GLN A 195 -8.81 -18.66 11.47
C GLN A 195 -7.61 -19.53 11.88
N VAL A 196 -6.42 -18.94 11.93
CA VAL A 196 -5.19 -19.61 12.38
C VAL A 196 -5.30 -20.01 13.84
N LYS A 197 -5.80 -19.10 14.70
CA LYS A 197 -6.04 -19.37 16.12
C LYS A 197 -7.06 -20.49 16.35
N ALA A 198 -8.07 -20.63 15.50
CA ALA A 198 -9.05 -21.72 15.60
C ALA A 198 -8.38 -23.08 15.33
N LYS A 199 -7.60 -23.18 14.24
CA LYS A 199 -6.86 -24.40 13.91
C LYS A 199 -5.87 -24.79 15.02
N LEU A 200 -5.12 -23.82 15.53
CA LEU A 200 -4.16 -24.06 16.62
C LEU A 200 -4.84 -24.51 17.91
N ARG A 201 -6.02 -23.95 18.25
CA ARG A 201 -6.78 -24.39 19.43
C ARG A 201 -7.19 -25.86 19.35
N VAL A 202 -7.65 -26.32 18.19
CA VAL A 202 -8.01 -27.73 17.98
C VAL A 202 -6.80 -28.65 18.13
N ILE A 203 -5.68 -28.29 17.50
CA ILE A 203 -4.44 -29.07 17.59
C ILE A 203 -3.90 -29.10 19.03
N PHE A 204 -3.92 -27.97 19.73
CA PHE A 204 -3.41 -27.87 21.09
C PHE A 204 -4.29 -28.61 22.10
N LEU A 205 -5.62 -28.56 21.93
CA LEU A 205 -6.55 -29.34 22.73
C LEU A 205 -6.35 -30.85 22.50
N PHE A 206 -6.15 -31.26 21.24
CA PHE A 206 -5.86 -32.64 20.88
C PHE A 206 -4.53 -33.15 21.46
N LEU A 207 -3.48 -32.33 21.45
CA LEU A 207 -2.19 -32.66 22.07
C LEU A 207 -2.28 -32.73 23.60
N SER A 208 -3.01 -31.81 24.24
CA SER A 208 -3.20 -31.81 25.69
C SER A 208 -4.00 -33.03 26.16
N LEU A 209 -5.05 -33.40 25.43
CA LEU A 209 -5.81 -34.63 25.65
C LEU A 209 -4.94 -35.88 25.44
N LYS A 210 -4.12 -35.94 24.39
CA LYS A 210 -3.18 -37.07 24.18
C LYS A 210 -2.19 -37.24 25.33
N VAL A 211 -1.69 -36.14 25.91
CA VAL A 211 -0.80 -36.19 27.08
C VAL A 211 -1.55 -36.71 28.32
N GLU A 212 -2.81 -36.30 28.53
CA GLU A 212 -3.64 -36.85 29.63
C GLU A 212 -3.99 -38.33 29.43
N PHE A 213 -4.32 -38.75 28.20
CA PHE A 213 -4.57 -40.16 27.88
C PHE A 213 -3.30 -41.02 28.04
N SER A 214 -2.12 -40.49 27.70
CA SER A 214 -0.84 -41.17 27.90
C SER A 214 -0.42 -41.26 29.37
N LYS A 215 -0.80 -40.28 30.22
CA LYS A 215 -0.53 -40.30 31.67
C LYS A 215 -1.36 -41.34 32.42
N LYS A 216 -2.44 -41.87 31.83
CA LYS A 216 -3.22 -42.99 32.40
C LYS A 216 -2.57 -44.37 32.20
N SER A 217 -1.46 -44.48 31.44
CA SER A 217 -0.81 -45.79 31.24
C SER A 217 0.68 -45.85 31.53
N ILE A 218 1.45 -44.75 31.61
CA ILE A 218 2.90 -44.82 31.91
C ILE A 218 3.33 -43.55 32.65
N THR A 219 4.00 -43.69 33.79
CA THR A 219 4.67 -42.58 34.49
C THR A 219 5.85 -42.07 33.66
N PRO A 220 5.96 -40.78 33.31
CA PRO A 220 7.20 -40.25 32.77
C PRO A 220 7.83 -39.23 33.71
N THR A 221 9.11 -39.46 33.95
CA THR A 221 10.09 -38.54 34.52
C THR A 221 10.06 -37.16 33.85
N PRO A 222 10.38 -36.07 34.59
CA PRO A 222 10.20 -34.72 34.09
C PRO A 222 11.36 -34.35 33.17
N SER A 223 11.17 -34.49 31.86
CA SER A 223 12.07 -33.84 30.90
C SER A 223 11.81 -32.33 30.93
N ARG A 224 12.88 -31.55 31.14
CA ARG A 224 12.91 -30.08 31.31
C ARG A 224 12.16 -29.28 30.24
N GLY A 225 11.78 -29.88 29.10
CA GLY A 225 11.05 -29.22 28.02
C GLY A 225 9.55 -29.00 28.28
N ALA A 226 8.88 -29.86 29.06
CA ALA A 226 7.43 -29.74 29.28
C ALA A 226 7.06 -28.65 30.31
N ALA A 227 7.95 -28.41 31.28
CA ALA A 227 7.75 -27.37 32.31
C ALA A 227 7.90 -25.94 31.75
N ILE A 228 8.60 -25.78 30.62
CA ILE A 228 8.85 -24.46 30.02
C ILE A 228 7.62 -23.95 29.26
N ILE A 229 6.75 -24.81 28.74
CA ILE A 229 5.67 -24.40 27.82
C ILE A 229 4.41 -23.95 28.56
N ILE A 230 4.10 -24.52 29.73
CA ILE A 230 2.95 -24.08 30.55
C ILE A 230 3.24 -22.71 31.21
N LYS A 231 4.49 -22.42 31.56
CA LYS A 231 4.88 -21.09 32.09
C LYS A 231 4.96 -19.98 31.04
N ASN A 232 4.95 -20.32 29.75
CA ASN A 232 5.10 -19.35 28.64
C ASN A 232 3.79 -19.05 27.91
N GLN A 233 2.64 -19.32 28.52
CA GLN A 233 1.32 -19.20 27.87
C GLN A 233 0.89 -17.76 27.51
N TYR A 234 1.68 -16.73 27.81
CA TYR A 234 1.35 -15.34 27.43
C TYR A 234 2.53 -14.47 26.94
N ARG A 235 3.78 -14.94 26.92
CA ARG A 235 4.94 -14.10 26.56
C ARG A 235 5.17 -13.96 25.05
N LEU A 236 4.63 -14.86 24.24
CA LEU A 236 4.78 -14.85 22.78
C LEU A 236 3.67 -14.08 22.04
N LEU A 237 2.73 -13.45 22.77
CA LEU A 237 1.72 -12.54 22.18
C LEU A 237 2.22 -11.09 22.05
N GLU A 238 3.49 -10.80 22.38
CA GLU A 238 4.07 -9.45 22.41
C GLU A 238 5.38 -9.26 21.61
N ILE A 239 5.76 -10.19 20.72
CA ILE A 239 6.92 -9.93 19.85
C ILE A 239 6.47 -9.72 18.39
N LYS A 240 6.56 -8.44 18.01
CA LYS A 240 6.27 -7.75 16.73
C LYS A 240 4.83 -7.29 16.51
#